data_AF-F9Y6R5-F1
#
_entry.id   AF-F9Y6R5-F1
#
_cell.length_a   1.000
_cell.length_b   1.000
_cell.length_c   1.000
_cell.angle_alpha   90.00
_cell.angle_beta   90.00
_cell.angle_gamma   90.00
#
_symmetry.space_group_name_H-M   'P 1'
#
loop_
_entity.id
_entity.type
_entity.pdbx_description
1 polymer ?
#
loop_
_entity_poly.entity_id
_entity_poly.type
_entity_poly.pdbx_seq_one_letter_code
_entity_poly.pdbx_strand_id
1 'polypeptide(L)'
;MLCVISPAKALDLTPNPTTTTRPAWQKDAAHLAGLMKQKSVAEIRAMMDLSEELAQLNRTRFQSFANHPGPDHEKAAIYTFNGDTYQGFDAATLDAPALSYAQDHLRILSGLYGMLRPLDAIQAYRLEMGRRLTTEKGNTLYAYWGDRIARALNDQAEALGTEFLLDCASQEYFKVVDRKALKLMVIEPTFLEVKNGVGKTVSFYAKRARGAMARFAMDNRITDPTDLRAFSVGGYRWNPESLPGKPVFSRPSPTARDITAG
;
A
#
# COMPACT_ATOMS: atom_id res chain seq x y z
N MET A 1 4.49 -5.52 15.71
CA MET A 1 3.77 -5.88 14.46
C MET A 1 4.39 -5.17 13.27
N LEU A 2 4.41 -5.76 12.07
CA LEU A 2 4.54 -5.00 10.82
C LEU A 2 3.19 -4.96 10.09
N CYS A 3 2.92 -3.91 9.33
CA CYS A 3 1.74 -3.80 8.47
C CYS A 3 2.15 -3.46 7.05
N VAL A 4 1.49 -4.08 6.05
CA VAL A 4 1.64 -3.71 4.64
C VAL A 4 0.33 -3.19 4.06
N ILE A 5 0.41 -2.13 3.25
CA ILE A 5 -0.70 -1.61 2.45
C ILE A 5 -0.32 -1.48 0.98
N SER A 6 -1.32 -1.40 0.11
CA SER A 6 -1.14 -1.09 -1.31
C SER A 6 -0.86 0.39 -1.55
N PRO A 7 -0.19 0.76 -2.66
CA PRO A 7 -0.11 2.13 -3.12
C PRO A 7 -1.45 2.54 -3.77
N ALA A 8 -1.59 3.83 -4.09
CA ALA A 8 -2.73 4.34 -4.85
C ALA A 8 -2.33 4.76 -6.26
N LYS A 9 -3.31 4.77 -7.18
CA LYS A 9 -3.12 5.22 -8.57
C LYS A 9 -3.15 6.74 -8.69
N ALA A 10 -4.03 7.39 -7.94
CA ALA A 10 -4.07 8.84 -7.85
C ALA A 10 -3.03 9.32 -6.83
N LEU A 11 -2.46 10.49 -7.11
CA LEU A 11 -1.40 11.09 -6.30
C LEU A 11 -1.81 12.51 -5.91
N ASP A 12 -1.52 12.90 -4.68
CA ASP A 12 -1.55 14.28 -4.23
C ASP A 12 -0.15 14.89 -4.32
N LEU A 13 -0.01 15.85 -5.23
CA LEU A 13 1.25 16.54 -5.53
C LEU A 13 1.32 17.96 -4.92
N THR A 14 0.43 18.29 -3.98
CA THR A 14 0.59 19.49 -3.14
C THR A 14 1.89 19.43 -2.32
N PRO A 15 2.43 20.57 -1.87
CA PRO A 15 3.68 20.62 -1.12
C PRO A 15 3.73 19.63 0.05
N ASN A 16 4.92 19.07 0.27
CA ASN A 16 5.14 18.07 1.31
C ASN A 16 5.04 18.70 2.71
N PRO A 17 4.22 18.17 3.64
CA PRO A 17 3.98 18.80 4.93
C PRO A 17 5.06 18.51 5.99
N THR A 18 6.05 17.66 5.70
CA THR A 18 7.01 17.16 6.70
C THR A 18 8.37 16.80 6.10
N THR A 19 9.36 16.52 6.94
CA THR A 19 10.66 16.00 6.50
C THR A 19 10.55 14.58 5.96
N THR A 20 11.33 14.25 4.92
CA THR A 20 11.31 12.93 4.29
C THR A 20 12.51 12.07 4.68
N THR A 21 12.35 10.76 4.53
CA THR A 21 13.42 9.77 4.51
C THR A 21 13.70 9.32 3.08
N ARG A 22 14.63 8.38 2.89
CA ARG A 22 15.00 7.86 1.56
C ARG A 22 14.55 6.40 1.38
N PRO A 23 13.99 6.03 0.21
CA PRO A 23 13.69 4.64 -0.12
C PRO A 23 14.92 3.74 -0.04
N ALA A 24 14.76 2.53 0.50
CA ALA A 24 15.83 1.54 0.60
C ALA A 24 16.36 1.08 -0.77
N TRP A 25 15.49 1.03 -1.79
CA TRP A 25 15.82 0.54 -3.13
C TRP A 25 15.77 1.64 -4.20
N GLN A 26 16.30 2.82 -3.87
CA GLN A 26 16.34 3.95 -4.81
C GLN A 26 17.04 3.61 -6.14
N LYS A 27 18.08 2.78 -6.10
CA LYS A 27 18.79 2.33 -7.31
C LYS A 27 17.92 1.47 -8.22
N ASP A 28 17.18 0.51 -7.65
CA ASP A 28 16.22 -0.30 -8.40
C ASP A 28 15.08 0.58 -8.97
N ALA A 29 14.57 1.53 -8.19
CA ALA A 29 13.55 2.47 -8.66
C ALA A 29 14.02 3.30 -9.85
N ALA A 30 15.26 3.82 -9.80
CA ALA A 30 15.89 4.52 -10.91
C ALA A 30 16.05 3.64 -12.15
N HIS A 31 16.47 2.38 -11.99
CA HIS A 31 16.60 1.42 -13.08
C HIS A 31 15.26 1.16 -13.76
N LEU A 32 14.23 0.81 -12.99
CA LEU A 32 12.88 0.56 -13.50
C LEU A 32 12.25 1.81 -14.15
N ALA A 33 12.46 2.99 -13.56
CA ALA A 33 12.04 4.26 -14.16
C ALA A 33 12.76 4.51 -15.49
N GLY A 34 14.05 4.17 -15.58
CA GLY A 34 14.83 4.23 -16.83
C GLY A 34 14.23 3.36 -17.93
N LEU A 35 13.81 2.13 -17.61
CA LEU A 35 13.11 1.25 -18.57
C LEU A 35 11.76 1.84 -19.02
N MET A 36 11.00 2.42 -18.09
CA MET A 36 9.71 3.04 -18.40
C MET A 36 9.87 4.32 -19.24
N LYS A 37 10.95 5.08 -19.03
CA LYS A 37 11.26 6.31 -19.78
C LYS A 37 11.48 6.06 -21.27
N GLN A 38 11.91 4.85 -21.66
CA GLN A 38 12.10 4.47 -23.07
C GLN A 38 10.80 4.11 -23.79
N LYS A 39 9.70 3.92 -23.06
CA LYS A 39 8.42 3.51 -23.68
C LYS A 39 7.71 4.68 -24.33
N SER A 40 7.16 4.43 -25.51
CA SER A 40 6.20 5.31 -26.17
C SER A 40 4.88 5.37 -25.40
N VAL A 41 4.07 6.40 -25.69
CA VAL A 41 2.72 6.53 -25.14
C VAL A 41 1.87 5.30 -25.50
N ALA A 42 1.97 4.82 -26.75
CA ALA A 42 1.23 3.64 -27.21
C ALA A 42 1.59 2.37 -26.42
N GLU A 43 2.87 2.14 -26.16
CA GLU A 43 3.32 1.01 -25.34
C GLU A 43 2.84 1.13 -23.88
N ILE A 44 2.88 2.34 -23.30
CA ILE A 44 2.37 2.58 -21.94
C ILE A 44 0.86 2.32 -21.87
N ARG A 45 0.09 2.80 -22.85
CA ARG A 45 -1.37 2.54 -22.94
C ARG A 45 -1.65 1.04 -22.98
N ALA A 46 -0.99 0.33 -23.88
CA ALA A 46 -1.20 -1.11 -24.06
C ALA A 46 -0.77 -1.92 -22.82
N MET A 47 0.40 -1.60 -22.24
CA MET A 47 0.92 -2.30 -21.07
C MET A 47 0.04 -2.08 -19.82
N MET A 48 -0.46 -0.87 -19.64
CA MET A 48 -1.09 -0.43 -18.39
C MET A 48 -2.61 -0.29 -18.47
N ASP A 49 -3.20 -0.54 -19.64
CA ASP A 49 -4.63 -0.36 -19.90
C ASP A 49 -5.11 1.03 -19.48
N LEU A 50 -4.51 2.06 -20.10
CA LEU A 50 -4.73 3.47 -19.80
C LEU A 50 -5.38 4.20 -20.98
N SER A 51 -6.14 5.25 -20.65
CA SER A 51 -6.47 6.29 -21.62
C SER A 51 -5.18 6.94 -22.16
N GLU A 52 -5.29 7.57 -23.32
CA GLU A 52 -4.17 8.26 -23.94
C GLU A 52 -3.61 9.38 -23.06
N GLU A 53 -4.51 10.18 -22.48
CA GLU A 53 -4.18 11.25 -21.55
C GLU A 53 -3.38 10.72 -20.33
N LEU A 54 -3.85 9.63 -19.70
CA LEU A 54 -3.16 9.05 -18.55
C LEU A 54 -1.81 8.44 -18.93
N ALA A 55 -1.69 7.86 -20.13
CA ALA A 55 -0.42 7.34 -20.61
C ALA A 55 0.57 8.45 -20.94
N GLN A 56 0.12 9.55 -21.53
CA GLN A 56 0.93 10.74 -21.77
C GLN A 56 1.42 11.34 -20.46
N LEU A 57 0.53 11.51 -19.48
CA LEU A 57 0.90 11.96 -18.13
C LEU A 57 1.93 11.04 -17.49
N ASN A 58 1.74 9.71 -17.57
CA ASN A 58 2.67 8.76 -16.99
C ASN A 58 4.03 8.75 -17.70
N ARG A 59 4.05 8.92 -19.03
CA ARG A 59 5.28 9.09 -19.80
C ARG A 59 6.04 10.35 -19.35
N THR A 60 5.35 11.48 -19.22
CA THR A 60 5.94 12.73 -18.73
C THR A 60 6.54 12.53 -17.34
N ARG A 61 5.83 11.85 -16.42
CA ARG A 61 6.35 11.51 -15.09
C ARG A 61 7.66 10.72 -15.14
N PHE A 62 7.74 9.68 -15.98
CA PHE A 62 8.98 8.92 -16.13
C PHE A 62 10.10 9.69 -16.85
N GLN A 63 9.75 10.58 -17.78
CA GLN A 63 10.73 11.46 -18.42
C GLN A 63 11.38 12.44 -17.44
N SER A 64 10.56 12.99 -16.53
CA SER A 64 11.01 13.89 -15.46
C SER A 64 11.64 13.18 -14.26
N PHE A 65 11.55 11.85 -14.18
CA PHE A 65 12.11 11.08 -13.08
C PHE A 65 13.64 11.23 -13.04
N ALA A 66 14.16 11.71 -11.91
CA ALA A 66 15.56 12.01 -11.69
C ALA A 66 16.14 11.16 -10.55
N ASN A 67 17.44 10.86 -10.61
CA ASN A 67 18.11 10.16 -9.51
C ASN A 67 18.25 11.04 -8.25
N HIS A 68 18.35 12.35 -8.46
CA HIS A 68 18.46 13.37 -7.41
C HIS A 68 17.41 14.46 -7.69
N PRO A 69 16.13 14.21 -7.39
CA PRO A 69 15.09 15.21 -7.57
C PRO A 69 15.33 16.42 -6.65
N GLY A 70 14.93 17.61 -7.11
CA GLY A 70 14.80 18.76 -6.22
C GLY A 70 13.65 18.57 -5.21
N PRO A 71 13.61 19.37 -4.14
CA PRO A 71 12.61 19.24 -3.07
C PRO A 71 11.16 19.37 -3.57
N ASP A 72 10.91 20.14 -4.63
CA ASP A 72 9.58 20.31 -5.25
C ASP A 72 9.11 19.09 -6.08
N HIS A 73 9.98 18.10 -6.26
CA HIS A 73 9.72 16.92 -7.07
C HIS A 73 9.60 15.63 -6.24
N GLU A 74 9.78 15.71 -4.92
CA GLU A 74 9.63 14.57 -4.02
C GLU A 74 8.68 14.88 -2.85
N LYS A 75 7.89 13.90 -2.44
CA LYS A 75 6.98 14.00 -1.29
C LYS A 75 6.95 12.68 -0.54
N ALA A 76 6.72 12.72 0.77
CA ALA A 76 6.61 11.51 1.59
C ALA A 76 5.47 10.60 1.08
N ALA A 77 5.77 9.32 0.87
CA ALA A 77 4.87 8.36 0.23
C ALA A 77 3.45 8.33 0.81
N ILE A 78 3.32 8.41 2.14
CA ILE A 78 2.02 8.38 2.83
C ILE A 78 1.14 9.60 2.51
N TYR A 79 1.76 10.74 2.19
CA TYR A 79 1.07 11.97 1.77
C TYR A 79 0.97 12.12 0.25
N THR A 80 1.71 11.33 -0.51
CA THR A 80 1.65 11.34 -1.98
C THR A 80 0.55 10.45 -2.52
N PHE A 81 0.39 9.23 -2.00
CA PHE A 81 -0.64 8.34 -2.50
C PHE A 81 -2.03 8.80 -2.05
N ASN A 82 -2.96 8.90 -3.00
CA ASN A 82 -4.31 9.37 -2.75
C ASN A 82 -5.34 8.37 -3.30
N GLY A 83 -6.17 7.82 -2.42
CA GLY A 83 -7.23 6.87 -2.76
C GLY A 83 -7.85 6.27 -1.51
N ASP A 84 -8.82 5.36 -1.68
CA ASP A 84 -9.66 4.87 -0.58
C ASP A 84 -8.88 4.36 0.64
N THR A 85 -7.78 3.62 0.43
CA THR A 85 -6.90 3.15 1.51
C THR A 85 -6.27 4.32 2.27
N TYR A 86 -5.84 5.37 1.58
CA TYR A 86 -5.19 6.53 2.19
C TYR A 86 -6.22 7.47 2.85
N GLN A 87 -7.45 7.52 2.32
CA GLN A 87 -8.57 8.17 3.01
C GLN A 87 -8.96 7.42 4.29
N GLY A 88 -8.89 6.09 4.30
CA GLY A 88 -9.14 5.30 5.50
C GLY A 88 -8.01 5.40 6.53
N PHE A 89 -6.76 5.54 6.08
CA PHE A 89 -5.61 5.70 6.97
C PHE A 89 -5.50 7.13 7.53
N ASP A 90 -5.82 8.11 6.69
CA ASP A 90 -5.90 9.53 7.01
C ASP A 90 -4.65 10.09 7.72
N ALA A 91 -3.51 10.02 7.03
CA ALA A 91 -2.22 10.41 7.61
C ALA A 91 -2.13 11.90 8.01
N ALA A 92 -3.00 12.75 7.48
CA ALA A 92 -3.05 14.17 7.82
C ALA A 92 -3.51 14.42 9.26
N THR A 93 -4.22 13.47 9.87
CA THR A 93 -4.73 13.57 11.25
C THR A 93 -3.90 12.79 12.26
N LEU A 94 -2.75 12.22 11.86
CA LEU A 94 -1.82 11.59 12.78
C LEU A 94 -1.02 12.63 13.56
N ASP A 95 -0.85 12.41 14.86
CA ASP A 95 0.15 13.15 15.64
C ASP A 95 1.57 12.65 15.34
N ALA A 96 2.58 13.41 15.77
CA ALA A 96 3.98 13.06 15.51
C ALA A 96 4.39 11.69 16.08
N PRO A 97 3.99 11.29 17.31
CA PRO A 97 4.25 9.95 17.83
C PRO A 97 3.64 8.83 16.98
N ALA A 98 2.40 8.96 16.54
CA ALA A 98 1.73 7.93 15.73
C ALA A 98 2.33 7.87 14.32
N LEU A 99 2.72 9.01 13.73
CA LEU A 99 3.45 9.04 12.47
C LEU A 99 4.85 8.40 12.59
N SER A 100 5.55 8.63 13.70
CA SER A 100 6.83 7.97 13.98
C SER A 100 6.67 6.46 14.13
N TYR A 101 5.63 6.03 14.85
CA TYR A 101 5.32 4.60 14.96
C TYR A 101 4.97 3.99 13.60
N ALA A 102 4.15 4.67 12.79
CA ALA A 102 3.85 4.24 11.43
C ALA A 102 5.14 4.15 10.58
N GLN A 103 6.08 5.07 10.74
CA GLN A 103 7.34 5.05 10.00
C GLN A 103 8.13 3.75 10.22
N ASP A 104 8.09 3.22 11.44
CA ASP A 104 8.78 1.98 11.81
C ASP A 104 7.96 0.74 11.45
N HIS A 105 6.64 0.78 11.61
CA HIS A 105 5.77 -0.39 11.57
C HIS A 105 4.93 -0.55 10.28
N LEU A 106 4.72 0.50 9.48
CA LEU A 106 3.94 0.45 8.25
C LEU A 106 4.85 0.41 7.01
N ARG A 107 4.45 -0.39 6.01
CA ARG A 107 5.10 -0.49 4.71
C ARG A 107 4.09 -0.35 3.58
N ILE A 108 4.47 0.40 2.56
CA ILE A 108 3.68 0.57 1.34
C ILE A 108 4.36 -0.25 0.25
N LEU A 109 3.71 -1.31 -0.22
CA LEU A 109 4.22 -2.09 -1.34
C LEU A 109 4.19 -1.25 -2.62
N SER A 110 5.17 -1.41 -3.51
CA SER A 110 5.32 -0.55 -4.68
C SER A 110 5.91 -1.31 -5.85
N GLY A 111 5.30 -1.18 -7.04
CA GLY A 111 5.87 -1.77 -8.26
C GLY A 111 7.24 -1.17 -8.61
N LEU A 112 7.40 0.14 -8.40
CA LEU A 112 8.61 0.88 -8.76
C LEU A 112 9.67 0.85 -7.64
N TYR A 113 9.25 1.05 -6.40
CA TYR A 113 10.18 1.17 -5.26
C TYR A 113 10.31 -0.13 -4.46
N GLY A 114 9.57 -1.19 -4.80
CA GLY A 114 9.50 -2.45 -4.07
C GLY A 114 8.67 -2.31 -2.79
N MET A 115 9.20 -1.57 -1.82
CA MET A 115 8.58 -1.26 -0.54
C MET A 115 9.05 0.11 -0.05
N LEU A 116 8.13 0.87 0.52
CA LEU A 116 8.37 2.21 1.05
C LEU A 116 7.96 2.24 2.52
N ARG A 117 8.66 3.06 3.31
CA ARG A 117 8.17 3.57 4.59
C ARG A 117 7.28 4.81 4.35
N PRO A 118 6.38 5.15 5.28
CA PRO A 118 5.49 6.32 5.16
C PRO A 118 6.18 7.62 4.71
N LEU A 119 7.33 7.94 5.28
CA LEU A 119 8.06 9.18 5.02
C LEU A 119 9.11 9.08 3.92
N ASP A 120 9.27 7.92 3.27
CA ASP A 120 10.20 7.80 2.16
C ASP A 120 9.76 8.73 1.02
N ALA A 121 10.69 9.57 0.55
CA ALA A 121 10.45 10.52 -0.51
C ALA A 121 10.25 9.80 -1.84
N ILE A 122 9.13 10.08 -2.52
CA ILE A 122 8.84 9.54 -3.85
C ILE A 122 8.56 10.64 -4.86
N GLN A 123 9.01 10.42 -6.09
CA GLN A 123 8.58 11.17 -7.25
C GLN A 123 7.27 10.60 -7.80
N ALA A 124 6.48 11.44 -8.47
CA ALA A 124 5.25 11.02 -9.11
C ALA A 124 5.51 9.93 -10.17
N TYR A 125 4.77 8.83 -10.09
CA TYR A 125 4.85 7.72 -11.05
C TYR A 125 3.53 6.95 -11.11
N ARG A 126 3.37 6.09 -12.10
CA ARG A 126 2.38 5.01 -12.07
C ARG A 126 3.01 3.75 -12.65
N LEU A 127 3.13 2.72 -11.81
CA LEU A 127 3.61 1.40 -12.20
C LEU A 127 3.02 0.38 -11.22
N GLU A 128 1.85 -0.17 -11.55
CA GLU A 128 1.22 -1.20 -10.72
C GLU A 128 2.03 -2.51 -10.70
N MET A 129 2.01 -3.24 -9.58
CA MET A 129 2.80 -4.47 -9.39
C MET A 129 2.44 -5.56 -10.42
N GLY A 130 1.18 -5.64 -10.84
CA GLY A 130 0.72 -6.63 -11.81
C GLY A 130 1.18 -6.40 -13.26
N ARG A 131 1.85 -5.28 -13.56
CA ARG A 131 2.26 -4.97 -14.94
C ARG A 131 3.44 -5.83 -15.39
N ARG A 132 3.38 -6.25 -16.65
CA ARG A 132 4.47 -6.98 -17.30
C ARG A 132 5.54 -5.99 -17.75
N LEU A 133 6.67 -5.97 -17.06
CA LEU A 133 7.85 -5.21 -17.45
C LEU A 133 9.02 -6.19 -17.56
N THR A 134 9.58 -6.31 -18.75
CA THR A 134 10.75 -7.15 -18.99
C THR A 134 11.99 -6.46 -18.45
N THR A 135 12.76 -7.23 -17.66
CA THR A 135 14.00 -6.83 -17.00
C THR A 135 15.00 -7.99 -17.14
N GLU A 136 16.24 -7.76 -16.74
CA GLU A 136 17.27 -8.79 -16.64
C GLU A 136 16.92 -9.93 -15.66
N LYS A 137 15.96 -9.70 -14.76
CA LYS A 137 15.50 -10.66 -13.73
C LYS A 137 14.17 -11.33 -14.09
N GLY A 138 13.63 -11.09 -15.29
CA GLY A 138 12.42 -11.72 -15.80
C GLY A 138 11.37 -10.74 -16.34
N ASN A 139 10.20 -11.28 -16.67
CA ASN A 139 9.15 -10.58 -17.44
C ASN A 139 8.05 -9.91 -16.59
N THR A 140 8.22 -9.87 -15.27
CA THR A 140 7.25 -9.28 -14.34
C THR A 140 7.96 -8.61 -13.18
N LEU A 141 7.31 -7.64 -12.54
CA LEU A 141 7.82 -7.01 -11.32
C LEU A 141 7.92 -8.01 -10.16
N TYR A 142 7.05 -9.02 -10.11
CA TYR A 142 7.18 -10.12 -9.15
C TYR A 142 8.53 -10.85 -9.28
N ALA A 143 8.91 -11.20 -10.52
CA ALA A 143 10.20 -11.85 -10.78
C ALA A 143 11.38 -10.91 -10.49
N TYR A 144 11.24 -9.62 -10.82
CA TYR A 144 12.28 -8.63 -10.55
C TYR A 144 12.56 -8.46 -9.06
N TRP A 145 11.53 -8.36 -8.23
CA TRP A 145 11.68 -8.20 -6.79
C TRP A 145 12.06 -9.51 -6.09
N GLY A 146 11.58 -10.65 -6.58
CA GLY A 146 11.90 -11.97 -6.03
C GLY A 146 11.55 -12.08 -4.55
N ASP A 147 12.45 -12.64 -3.75
CA ASP A 147 12.27 -12.80 -2.31
C ASP A 147 12.77 -11.60 -1.47
N ARG A 148 13.33 -10.56 -2.12
CA ARG A 148 13.99 -9.43 -1.43
C ARG A 148 13.07 -8.68 -0.49
N ILE A 149 11.80 -8.51 -0.88
CA ILE A 149 10.80 -7.83 -0.05
C ILE A 149 10.46 -8.66 1.20
N ALA A 150 10.29 -9.97 1.05
CA ALA A 150 10.00 -10.86 2.17
C ALA A 150 11.18 -10.92 3.16
N ARG A 151 12.42 -10.98 2.66
CA ARG A 151 13.63 -10.93 3.50
C ARG A 151 13.75 -9.61 4.25
N ALA A 152 13.55 -8.48 3.58
CA ALA A 152 13.58 -7.17 4.23
C ALA A 152 12.49 -7.01 5.31
N LEU A 153 11.31 -7.60 5.11
CA LEU A 153 10.27 -7.65 6.14
C LEU A 153 10.72 -8.50 7.34
N ASN A 154 11.39 -9.64 7.13
CA ASN A 154 11.95 -10.44 8.22
C ASN A 154 13.00 -9.66 9.02
N ASP A 155 13.94 -9.00 8.34
CA ASP A 155 15.03 -8.26 9.00
C ASP A 155 14.46 -7.11 9.86
N GLN A 156 13.44 -6.42 9.34
CA GLN A 156 12.75 -5.37 10.10
C GLN A 156 11.95 -5.93 11.27
N ALA A 157 11.33 -7.09 11.08
CA ALA A 157 10.57 -7.75 12.13
C ALA A 157 11.47 -8.17 13.30
N GLU A 158 12.65 -8.71 12.98
CA GLU A 158 13.69 -9.06 13.94
C GLU A 158 14.18 -7.82 14.70
N ALA A 159 14.49 -6.73 13.99
CA ALA A 159 14.93 -5.47 14.60
C ALA A 159 13.89 -4.85 15.55
N LEU A 160 12.60 -5.05 15.25
CA LEU A 160 11.48 -4.55 16.06
C LEU A 160 10.96 -5.57 17.10
N GLY A 161 11.51 -6.78 17.13
CA GLY A 161 11.04 -7.85 18.02
C GLY A 161 9.58 -8.26 17.78
N THR A 162 9.14 -8.31 16.52
CA THR A 162 7.75 -8.63 16.15
C THR A 162 7.63 -9.91 15.35
N GLU A 163 6.53 -10.63 15.57
CA GLU A 163 6.33 -11.98 15.01
C GLU A 163 5.25 -12.06 13.92
N PHE A 164 4.45 -11.00 13.72
CA PHE A 164 3.38 -11.01 12.74
C PHE A 164 3.34 -9.81 11.79
N LEU A 165 2.85 -10.09 10.58
CA LEU A 165 2.59 -9.15 9.49
C LEU A 165 1.08 -9.02 9.28
N LEU A 166 0.55 -7.82 9.49
CA LEU A 166 -0.82 -7.45 9.13
C LEU A 166 -0.89 -7.09 7.64
N ASP A 167 -1.52 -7.96 6.83
CA ASP A 167 -1.71 -7.72 5.40
C ASP A 167 -2.98 -6.91 5.14
N CYS A 168 -2.80 -5.61 4.97
CA CYS A 168 -3.84 -4.68 4.52
C CYS A 168 -3.63 -4.26 3.05
N ALA A 169 -2.85 -5.01 2.27
CA ALA A 169 -2.68 -4.80 0.85
C ALA A 169 -3.77 -5.53 0.04
N SER A 170 -3.87 -5.23 -1.25
CA SER A 170 -4.58 -6.08 -2.19
C SER A 170 -3.75 -7.31 -2.53
N GLN A 171 -4.43 -8.39 -2.93
CA GLN A 171 -3.79 -9.62 -3.39
C GLN A 171 -2.81 -9.39 -4.56
N GLU A 172 -3.08 -8.40 -5.42
CA GLU A 172 -2.14 -8.00 -6.48
C GLU A 172 -0.79 -7.56 -5.90
N TYR A 173 -0.80 -6.71 -4.87
CA TYR A 173 0.45 -6.23 -4.28
C TYR A 173 1.08 -7.24 -3.34
N PHE A 174 0.28 -7.92 -2.50
CA PHE A 174 0.81 -8.86 -1.53
C PHE A 174 1.52 -10.06 -2.19
N LYS A 175 1.16 -10.41 -3.44
CA LYS A 175 1.84 -11.44 -4.23
C LYS A 175 3.34 -11.20 -4.42
N VAL A 176 3.84 -9.96 -4.29
CA VAL A 176 5.30 -9.69 -4.33
C VAL A 176 6.03 -10.17 -3.07
N VAL A 177 5.30 -10.41 -1.97
CA VAL A 177 5.87 -10.93 -0.74
C VAL A 177 5.95 -12.45 -0.85
N ASP A 178 7.15 -12.97 -1.10
CA ASP A 178 7.39 -14.41 -1.20
C ASP A 178 7.03 -15.12 0.13
N ARG A 179 5.97 -15.93 0.09
CA ARG A 179 5.42 -16.66 1.26
C ARG A 179 6.35 -17.75 1.78
N LYS A 180 7.28 -18.26 0.97
CA LYS A 180 8.25 -19.28 1.40
C LYS A 180 9.44 -18.64 2.13
N ALA A 181 9.82 -17.43 1.73
CA ALA A 181 10.90 -16.68 2.37
C ALA A 181 10.43 -15.89 3.61
N LEU A 182 9.14 -15.52 3.68
CA LEU A 182 8.58 -14.79 4.82
C LEU A 182 8.46 -15.68 6.07
N LYS A 183 9.02 -15.22 7.19
CA LYS A 183 9.00 -15.93 8.49
C LYS A 183 7.85 -15.49 9.40
N LEU A 184 7.29 -14.30 9.17
CA LEU A 184 6.23 -13.75 10.01
C LEU A 184 4.90 -14.51 9.83
N MET A 185 4.17 -14.66 10.92
CA MET A 185 2.76 -15.05 10.87
C MET A 185 1.96 -13.96 10.14
N VAL A 186 1.18 -14.32 9.14
CA VAL A 186 0.41 -13.32 8.38
C VAL A 186 -1.04 -13.31 8.81
N ILE A 187 -1.51 -12.11 9.15
CA ILE A 187 -2.89 -11.83 9.51
C ILE A 187 -3.53 -11.07 8.34
N GLU A 188 -4.51 -11.69 7.68
CA GLU A 188 -5.16 -11.16 6.49
C GLU A 188 -6.64 -10.82 6.78
N PRO A 189 -6.95 -9.58 7.23
CA PRO A 189 -8.30 -9.16 7.48
C PRO A 189 -9.15 -9.08 6.20
N THR A 190 -10.36 -9.61 6.28
CA THR A 190 -11.39 -9.51 5.22
C THR A 190 -12.52 -8.62 5.69
N PHE A 191 -12.97 -7.70 4.82
CA PHE A 191 -14.05 -6.75 5.13
C PHE A 191 -15.25 -7.02 4.23
N LEU A 192 -16.40 -7.32 4.84
CA LEU A 192 -17.63 -7.73 4.16
C LEU A 192 -18.78 -6.75 4.42
N GLU A 193 -19.49 -6.41 3.35
CA GLU A 193 -20.79 -5.75 3.41
C GLU A 193 -21.89 -6.83 3.40
N VAL A 194 -22.77 -6.82 4.39
CA VAL A 194 -23.85 -7.80 4.52
C VAL A 194 -25.13 -7.20 3.96
N LYS A 195 -25.73 -7.88 2.98
CA LYS A 195 -27.06 -7.57 2.45
C LYS A 195 -27.87 -8.85 2.37
N ASN A 196 -29.07 -8.85 2.95
CA ASN A 196 -29.96 -10.02 2.99
C ASN A 196 -29.26 -11.29 3.52
N GLY A 197 -28.46 -11.15 4.58
CA GLY A 197 -27.69 -12.25 5.19
C GLY A 197 -26.44 -12.69 4.41
N VAL A 198 -26.18 -12.14 3.22
CA VAL A 198 -25.02 -12.51 2.39
C VAL A 198 -23.93 -11.44 2.50
N GLY A 199 -22.75 -11.84 2.98
CA GLY A 199 -21.55 -11.01 3.02
C GLY A 199 -20.83 -10.97 1.67
N LYS A 200 -20.52 -9.76 1.18
CA LYS A 200 -19.72 -9.56 -0.04
C LYS A 200 -18.66 -8.48 0.16
N THR A 201 -17.48 -8.70 -0.42
CA THR A 201 -16.46 -7.66 -0.50
C THR A 201 -16.85 -6.65 -1.55
N VAL A 202 -17.04 -5.39 -1.14
CA VAL A 202 -17.22 -4.26 -2.06
C VAL A 202 -15.90 -3.49 -2.12
N SER A 203 -15.26 -3.47 -3.29
CA SER A 203 -13.85 -3.07 -3.46
C SER A 203 -13.50 -1.70 -2.87
N PHE A 204 -14.36 -0.70 -3.05
CA PHE A 204 -14.19 0.65 -2.48
C PHE A 204 -14.15 0.61 -0.94
N TYR A 205 -15.19 0.04 -0.32
CA TYR A 205 -15.29 -0.06 1.14
C TYR A 205 -14.17 -0.91 1.73
N ALA A 206 -13.84 -2.04 1.10
CA ALA A 206 -12.76 -2.90 1.56
C ALA A 206 -11.38 -2.21 1.54
N LYS A 207 -11.10 -1.37 0.52
CA LYS A 207 -9.86 -0.57 0.49
C LYS A 207 -9.83 0.46 1.61
N ARG A 208 -10.93 1.19 1.83
CA ARG A 208 -11.04 2.16 2.93
C ARG A 208 -10.90 1.47 4.29
N ALA A 209 -11.54 0.31 4.48
CA ALA A 209 -11.45 -0.48 5.70
C ALA A 209 -10.03 -1.00 5.97
N ARG A 210 -9.28 -1.42 4.94
CA ARG A 210 -7.85 -1.77 5.07
C ARG A 210 -6.99 -0.59 5.55
N GLY A 211 -7.24 0.59 5.01
CA GLY A 211 -6.61 1.83 5.48
C GLY A 211 -6.91 2.12 6.94
N ALA A 212 -8.19 2.04 7.30
CA ALA A 212 -8.65 2.25 8.68
C ALA A 212 -8.12 1.19 9.65
N MET A 213 -7.99 -0.06 9.21
CA MET A 213 -7.39 -1.13 10.00
C MET A 213 -5.90 -0.88 10.24
N ALA A 214 -5.16 -0.46 9.21
CA ALA A 214 -3.77 -0.06 9.36
C ALA A 214 -3.65 1.13 10.33
N ARG A 215 -4.53 2.14 10.23
CA ARG A 215 -4.59 3.28 11.16
C ARG A 215 -4.87 2.84 12.59
N PHE A 216 -5.91 2.04 12.80
CA PHE A 216 -6.26 1.47 14.09
C PHE A 216 -5.08 0.73 14.70
N ALA A 217 -4.38 -0.08 13.91
CA ALA A 217 -3.18 -0.79 14.31
C ALA A 217 -2.04 0.14 14.77
N MET A 218 -1.84 1.28 14.10
CA MET A 218 -0.82 2.27 14.46
C MET A 218 -1.20 3.06 15.72
N ASP A 219 -2.42 3.58 15.77
CA ASP A 219 -2.91 4.39 16.90
C ASP A 219 -2.88 3.60 18.21
N ASN A 220 -3.27 2.32 18.16
CA ASN A 220 -3.33 1.44 19.32
C ASN A 220 -2.04 0.64 19.53
N ARG A 221 -1.02 0.85 18.70
CA ARG A 221 0.29 0.18 18.77
C ARG A 221 0.17 -1.33 18.94
N ILE A 222 -0.68 -1.95 18.12
CA ILE A 222 -1.07 -3.35 18.28
C ILE A 222 0.18 -4.26 18.20
N THR A 223 0.36 -5.09 19.22
CA THR A 223 1.44 -6.10 19.29
C THR A 223 0.91 -7.53 19.35
N ASP A 224 -0.38 -7.72 19.64
CA ASP A 224 -1.06 -9.02 19.63
C ASP A 224 -2.11 -9.05 18.50
N PRO A 225 -2.11 -10.06 17.61
CA PRO A 225 -3.13 -10.22 16.59
C PRO A 225 -4.58 -10.27 17.10
N THR A 226 -4.80 -10.71 18.35
CA THR A 226 -6.14 -10.82 18.94
C THR A 226 -6.77 -9.46 19.24
N ASP A 227 -5.97 -8.43 19.48
CA ASP A 227 -6.45 -7.06 19.72
C ASP A 227 -7.11 -6.44 18.48
N LEU A 228 -6.79 -6.95 17.28
CA LEU A 228 -7.44 -6.53 16.04
C LEU A 228 -8.96 -6.76 16.06
N ARG A 229 -9.46 -7.67 16.90
CA ARG A 229 -10.90 -7.94 17.06
C ARG A 229 -11.68 -6.72 17.57
N ALA A 230 -11.01 -5.77 18.22
CA ALA A 230 -11.63 -4.52 18.70
C ALA A 230 -11.88 -3.50 17.57
N PHE A 231 -11.38 -3.74 16.36
CA PHE A 231 -11.62 -2.87 15.21
C PHE A 231 -13.12 -2.70 14.93
N SER A 232 -13.58 -1.45 14.94
CA SER A 232 -15.00 -1.10 14.76
C SER A 232 -15.26 0.12 13.86
N VAL A 233 -14.21 0.65 13.23
CA VAL A 233 -14.30 1.84 12.36
C VAL A 233 -15.25 1.58 11.20
N GLY A 234 -16.10 2.55 10.85
CA GLY A 234 -17.05 2.44 9.74
C GLY A 234 -18.16 1.40 9.97
N GLY A 235 -18.40 1.00 11.23
CA GLY A 235 -19.48 0.07 11.62
C GLY A 235 -19.13 -1.41 11.44
N TYR A 236 -17.89 -1.74 11.07
CA TYR A 236 -17.42 -3.12 11.03
C TYR A 236 -17.39 -3.75 12.42
N ARG A 237 -17.58 -5.06 12.48
CA ARG A 237 -17.42 -5.87 13.70
C ARG A 237 -16.75 -7.18 13.36
N TRP A 238 -15.90 -7.67 14.25
CA TRP A 238 -15.27 -8.97 14.11
C TRP A 238 -16.32 -10.09 14.11
N ASN A 239 -16.16 -11.05 13.19
CA ASN A 239 -16.98 -12.25 13.10
C ASN A 239 -16.36 -13.39 13.92
N PRO A 240 -17.07 -13.95 14.92
CA PRO A 240 -16.60 -15.08 15.72
C PRO A 240 -16.21 -16.34 14.94
N GLU A 241 -16.75 -16.54 13.75
CA GLU A 241 -16.45 -17.69 12.87
C GLU A 241 -15.16 -17.50 12.05
N SER A 242 -14.37 -16.46 12.36
CA SER A 242 -13.09 -16.21 11.70
C SER A 242 -12.10 -17.35 11.89
N LEU A 243 -11.41 -17.73 10.81
CA LEU A 243 -10.32 -18.69 10.88
C LEU A 243 -9.04 -18.03 11.45
N PRO A 244 -8.14 -18.81 12.09
CA PRO A 244 -6.84 -18.32 12.53
C PRO A 244 -6.07 -17.63 11.39
N GLY A 245 -5.53 -16.44 11.67
CA GLY A 245 -4.82 -15.62 10.69
C GLY A 245 -5.69 -14.96 9.62
N LYS A 246 -7.02 -15.19 9.61
CA LYS A 246 -7.94 -14.63 8.63
C LYS A 246 -9.17 -14.02 9.31
N PRO A 247 -8.98 -12.94 10.09
CA PRO A 247 -10.10 -12.29 10.76
C PRO A 247 -11.07 -11.70 9.73
N VAL A 248 -12.35 -12.00 9.89
CA VAL A 248 -13.42 -11.44 9.07
C VAL A 248 -14.11 -10.35 9.87
N PHE A 249 -14.28 -9.19 9.25
CA PHE A 249 -15.03 -8.07 9.77
C PHE A 249 -16.21 -7.79 8.86
N SER A 250 -17.41 -7.69 9.43
CA SER A 250 -18.63 -7.46 8.67
C SER A 250 -19.41 -6.25 9.19
N ARG A 251 -20.15 -5.60 8.29
CA ARG A 251 -21.13 -4.57 8.63
C ARG A 251 -22.36 -4.67 7.75
N PRO A 252 -23.52 -4.12 8.16
CA PRO A 252 -24.66 -3.94 7.26
C PRO A 252 -24.27 -3.08 6.05
N SER A 253 -24.75 -3.43 4.86
CA SER A 253 -24.51 -2.62 3.67
C SER A 253 -25.07 -1.20 3.87
N PRO A 254 -24.29 -0.14 3.61
CA PRO A 254 -24.76 1.24 3.70
C PRO A 254 -26.01 1.44 2.84
N THR A 255 -27.01 2.10 3.41
CA THR A 255 -28.19 2.54 2.66
C THR A 255 -27.88 3.82 1.90
N ALA A 256 -28.70 4.16 0.90
CA ALA A 256 -28.50 5.39 0.12
C ALA A 256 -28.48 6.68 0.98
N ARG A 257 -29.08 6.66 2.19
CA ARG A 257 -29.03 7.77 3.15
C ARG A 257 -27.67 7.93 3.84
N ASP A 258 -26.91 6.84 3.98
CA ASP A 258 -25.62 6.82 4.67
C ASP A 258 -24.47 7.36 3.80
N ILE A 259 -24.67 7.44 2.48
CA ILE A 259 -23.66 7.87 1.50
C ILE A 259 -23.58 9.40 1.40
N THR A 260 -24.66 10.11 1.73
CA THR A 260 -24.77 11.58 1.60
C THR A 260 -24.39 12.34 2.87
N ALA A 261 -24.06 11.65 3.97
CA ALA A 261 -23.86 12.26 5.29
C ALA A 261 -22.41 12.19 5.82
N GLY A 262 -21.43 11.82 4.99
CA GLY A 262 -20.02 11.64 5.39
C GLY A 262 -19.04 12.31 4.46
#